data_AF-A0A0T5ZH88-F1
#
_entry.id   AF-A0A0T5ZH88-F1
#
_cell.length_a   1.000
_cell.length_b   1.000
_cell.length_c   1.000
_cell.angle_alpha   90.00
_cell.angle_beta   90.00
_cell.angle_gamma   90.00
#
_symmetry.space_group_name_H-M   'P 1'
#
loop_
_entity.id
_entity.type
_entity.pdbx_description
1 polymer ?
#
loop_
_entity_poly.entity_id
_entity_poly.type
_entity_poly.pdbx_seq_one_letter_code
_entity_poly.pdbx_strand_id
1 'polypeptide(L)'
;MLEIGPAPILAVIVGVFHVALYVLVRGTARGQLLFLVPAAILGAYAGQALGMRLGDPLRIGDFGLISASLLAWVGILVVVLIGTLGPSGEGG
;
A
#
# COMPACT_ATOMS: atom_id res chain seq x y z
N MET A 1 1.29 27.94 2.55
CA MET A 1 2.37 26.94 2.57
C MET A 1 1.72 25.58 2.40
N LEU A 2 2.31 24.66 1.64
CA LEU A 2 1.77 23.31 1.46
C LEU A 2 1.94 22.55 2.78
N GLU A 3 1.02 22.77 3.72
CA GLU A 3 1.01 22.10 5.02
C GLU A 3 0.45 20.70 4.77
N ILE A 4 1.34 19.82 4.28
CA ILE A 4 1.06 18.40 4.22
C ILE A 4 0.93 17.95 5.69
N GLY A 5 -0.30 17.80 6.16
CA GLY A 5 -0.56 17.19 7.46
C GLY A 5 0.12 15.82 7.56
N PRO A 6 0.27 15.22 8.75
CA PRO A 6 1.08 14.00 8.97
C PRO A 6 0.66 12.77 8.14
N ALA A 7 -0.48 12.82 7.44
CA ALA A 7 -1.06 11.71 6.70
C ALA A 7 -0.17 11.10 5.60
N PRO A 8 0.54 11.84 4.71
CA PRO A 8 1.40 11.19 3.72
C PRO A 8 2.61 10.48 4.32
N ILE A 9 3.19 11.02 5.40
CA ILE A 9 4.30 10.37 6.10
C ILE A 9 3.83 9.03 6.67
N LEU A 10 2.67 9.04 7.34
CA LEU A 10 2.08 7.81 7.87
C LEU A 10 1.68 6.83 6.77
N ALA A 11 1.14 7.30 5.64
CA ALA A 11 0.83 6.45 4.50
C ALA A 11 2.09 5.79 3.90
N VAL A 12 3.21 6.52 3.84
CA VAL A 12 4.51 5.96 3.42
C VAL A 12 4.96 4.86 4.37
N ILE A 13 4.96 5.13 5.68
CA ILE A 13 5.37 4.16 6.71
C ILE A 13 4.48 2.91 6.65
N VAL A 14 3.15 3.09 6.64
CA VAL A 14 2.17 2.00 6.59
C VAL A 14 2.32 1.20 5.29
N GLY A 15 2.45 1.87 4.15
CA GLY A 15 2.64 1.20 2.86
C GLY A 15 3.92 0.37 2.82
N VAL A 16 5.05 0.94 3.23
CA VAL A 16 6.35 0.25 3.28
C VAL A 16 6.32 -0.93 4.26
N PHE A 17 5.70 -0.75 5.43
CA PHE A 17 5.52 -1.84 6.40
C PHE A 17 4.77 -3.03 5.80
N HIS A 18 3.66 -2.79 5.10
CA HIS A 18 2.88 -3.86 4.47
C HIS A 18 3.62 -4.53 3.31
N VAL A 19 4.40 -3.77 2.52
CA VAL A 19 5.26 -4.36 1.49
C VAL A 19 6.35 -5.23 2.12
N ALA A 20 6.97 -4.78 3.22
CA ALA A 20 7.95 -5.58 3.94
C ALA A 20 7.33 -6.88 4.49
N LEU A 21 6.13 -6.82 5.07
CA LEU A 21 5.39 -8.02 5.48
C LEU A 21 5.10 -8.96 4.31
N TYR A 22 4.63 -8.42 3.19
CA TYR A 22 4.36 -9.21 1.99
C TYR A 22 5.64 -9.91 1.49
N VAL A 23 6.76 -9.18 1.39
CA VAL A 23 8.05 -9.75 0.96
C VAL A 23 8.57 -10.78 1.95
N LEU A 24 8.42 -10.52 3.24
CA LEU A 24 8.80 -11.47 4.30
C LEU A 24 8.05 -12.81 4.14
N VAL A 25 6.74 -12.75 3.88
CA VAL A 25 5.89 -13.95 3.69
C VAL A 25 6.17 -14.64 2.35
N ARG A 26 6.43 -13.89 1.27
CA ARG A 26 6.69 -14.44 -0.08
C ARG A 26 8.13 -14.86 -0.33
N GLY A 27 9.07 -14.45 0.52
CA GLY A 27 10.50 -14.77 0.41
C GLY A 27 11.27 -13.98 -0.67
N THR A 28 10.62 -13.50 -1.73
CA THR A 28 11.25 -12.67 -2.78
C THR A 28 10.23 -11.83 -3.55
N ALA A 29 10.65 -10.62 -3.95
CA ALA A 29 9.89 -9.71 -4.81
C ALA A 29 10.80 -9.00 -5.84
N ARG A 30 11.89 -9.66 -6.27
CA ARG A 30 12.86 -9.09 -7.22
C ARG A 30 12.16 -8.59 -8.49
N GLY A 31 12.25 -7.29 -8.77
CA GLY A 31 11.61 -6.62 -9.90
C GLY A 31 10.25 -5.97 -9.59
N GLN A 32 9.42 -6.62 -8.79
CA GLN A 32 8.06 -6.14 -8.48
C GLN A 32 8.03 -5.04 -7.41
N LEU A 33 9.08 -4.95 -6.57
CA LEU A 33 9.21 -3.95 -5.51
C LEU A 33 8.97 -2.51 -5.98
N LEU A 34 9.44 -2.18 -7.19
CA LEU A 34 9.29 -0.84 -7.77
C LEU A 34 7.81 -0.46 -7.95
N PHE A 35 6.93 -1.44 -8.13
CA PHE A 35 5.48 -1.24 -8.28
C PHE A 35 4.73 -1.47 -6.97
N LEU A 36 5.18 -2.44 -6.15
CA LEU A 36 4.54 -2.78 -4.86
C LEU A 36 4.59 -1.60 -3.88
N VAL A 37 5.75 -0.95 -3.75
CA VAL A 37 5.93 0.18 -2.83
C VAL A 37 4.98 1.34 -3.14
N PRO A 38 4.98 1.95 -4.35
CA PRO A 38 4.07 3.05 -4.63
C PRO A 38 2.60 2.61 -4.56
N ALA A 39 2.24 1.40 -5.01
CA ALA A 39 0.86 0.93 -4.94
C ALA A 39 0.36 0.78 -3.49
N ALA A 40 1.20 0.26 -2.59
CA ALA A 40 0.85 0.13 -1.17
C ALA A 40 0.73 1.51 -0.49
N ILE A 41 1.61 2.46 -0.81
CA ILE A 41 1.57 3.83 -0.28
C ILE A 41 0.30 4.55 -0.76
N LEU A 42 -0.01 4.45 -2.06
CA LEU A 42 -1.23 5.04 -2.63
C LEU A 42 -2.49 4.39 -2.05
N GLY A 43 -2.46 3.07 -1.86
CA GLY A 43 -3.49 2.33 -1.15
C GLY A 43 -3.67 2.85 0.28
N ALA A 44 -2.60 2.96 1.05
CA ALA A 44 -2.66 3.51 2.41
C ALA A 44 -3.22 4.93 2.44
N TYR A 45 -2.80 5.79 1.51
CA TYR A 45 -3.28 7.16 1.41
C TYR A 45 -4.78 7.24 1.06
N ALA A 46 -5.23 6.42 0.11
CA ALA A 46 -6.64 6.31 -0.25
C ALA A 46 -7.48 5.72 0.91
N GLY A 47 -6.93 4.73 1.61
CA GLY A 47 -7.54 4.12 2.80
C GLY A 47 -7.73 5.11 3.93
N GLN A 48 -6.74 5.97 4.18
CA GLN A 48 -6.88 7.08 5.12
C GLN A 48 -8.05 8.01 4.74
N ALA A 49 -8.13 8.42 3.48
CA ALA A 49 -9.24 9.26 3.00
C ALA A 49 -10.60 8.58 3.13
N LEU A 50 -10.66 7.24 2.99
CA LEU A 50 -11.85 6.45 3.21
C LEU A 50 -12.21 6.35 4.71
N GLY A 51 -11.22 6.17 5.58
CA GLY A 51 -11.40 6.12 7.04
C GLY A 51 -11.94 7.41 7.62
N MET A 52 -11.57 8.55 7.04
CA MET A 52 -12.16 9.86 7.37
C MET A 52 -13.66 9.95 7.06
N ARG A 53 -14.15 9.16 6.10
CA ARG A 53 -15.57 9.18 5.66
C ARG A 53 -16.41 8.13 6.37
N LEU A 54 -15.86 6.93 6.57
CA LEU A 54 -16.58 5.79 7.14
C LEU A 54 -16.41 5.66 8.65
N GLY A 55 -15.41 6.35 9.23
CA GLY A 55 -15.02 6.18 10.62
C GLY A 55 -14.09 4.97 10.79
N ASP A 56 -12.82 5.23 11.04
CA ASP A 56 -11.86 4.19 11.39
C ASP A 56 -11.80 3.98 12.91
N PRO A 57 -12.00 2.76 13.44
CA PRO A 57 -11.98 2.51 14.87
C PRO A 57 -10.57 2.58 15.50
N LEU A 58 -9.50 2.50 14.70
CA LEU A 58 -8.12 2.63 15.20
C LEU A 58 -7.40 3.78 14.48
N ARG A 59 -7.11 4.85 15.23
CA ARG A 59 -6.56 6.09 14.67
C ARG A 59 -5.32 6.56 15.41
N ILE A 60 -4.40 7.18 14.66
CA ILE A 60 -3.27 7.93 15.19
C ILE A 60 -3.46 9.40 14.79
N GLY A 61 -3.90 10.23 15.73
CA GLY A 61 -4.42 11.56 15.41
C GLY A 61 -5.60 11.42 14.44
N ASP A 62 -5.50 12.08 13.29
CA ASP A 62 -6.51 11.98 12.24
C ASP A 62 -6.32 10.77 11.30
N PHE A 63 -5.24 10.01 11.46
CA PHE A 63 -4.90 8.90 10.58
C PHE A 63 -5.60 7.59 10.95
N GLY A 64 -6.56 7.15 10.13
CA GLY A 64 -7.20 5.84 10.19
C GLY A 64 -6.27 4.72 9.76
N LEU A 65 -5.85 3.90 10.72
CA LEU A 65 -4.85 2.87 10.54
C LEU A 65 -5.42 1.62 9.83
N ILE A 66 -6.65 1.23 10.16
CA ILE A 66 -7.27 0.00 9.63
C ILE A 66 -7.62 0.20 8.17
N SER A 67 -8.31 1.29 7.84
CA SER A 67 -8.70 1.58 6.45
C SER A 67 -7.48 1.79 5.56
N ALA A 68 -6.44 2.47 6.06
CA ALA A 68 -5.15 2.59 5.38
C ALA A 68 -4.49 1.23 5.15
N SER A 69 -4.42 0.37 6.16
CA SER A 69 -3.82 -0.96 6.04
C SER A 69 -4.58 -1.84 5.05
N LEU A 70 -5.92 -1.81 5.09
CA LEU A 70 -6.76 -2.55 4.16
C LEU A 70 -6.51 -2.13 2.72
N LEU A 71 -6.52 -0.83 2.42
CA LEU A 71 -6.29 -0.38 1.04
C LEU A 71 -4.82 -0.50 0.62
N ALA A 72 -3.86 -0.49 1.54
CA ALA A 72 -2.47 -0.85 1.23
C ALA A 72 -2.37 -2.30 0.70
N TRP A 73 -3.04 -3.24 1.37
CA TRP A 73 -3.16 -4.63 0.89
C TRP A 73 -3.86 -4.73 -0.46
N VAL A 74 -4.91 -3.93 -0.70
CA VAL A 74 -5.57 -3.87 -2.02
C VAL A 74 -4.58 -3.41 -3.10
N GLY A 75 -3.77 -2.37 -2.84
CA GLY A 75 -2.74 -1.91 -3.77
C GLY A 75 -1.70 -2.99 -4.08
N ILE A 76 -1.24 -3.71 -3.05
CA ILE A 76 -0.35 -4.87 -3.20
C ILE A 76 -1.03 -5.94 -4.06
N LEU A 77 -2.27 -6.32 -3.75
CA LEU A 77 -3.02 -7.34 -4.47
C LEU A 77 -3.15 -7.01 -5.96
N VAL A 78 -3.46 -5.76 -6.30
CA VAL A 78 -3.54 -5.31 -7.70
C VAL A 78 -2.21 -5.54 -8.43
N VAL A 79 -1.09 -5.12 -7.84
CA VAL A 79 0.24 -5.30 -8.46
C VAL A 79 0.59 -6.79 -8.59
N VAL A 80 0.21 -7.61 -7.61
CA VAL A 80 0.40 -9.07 -7.65
C VAL A 80 -0.40 -9.69 -8.78
N LEU A 81 -1.68 -9.36 -8.90
CA LEU A 81 -2.56 -9.88 -9.96
C LEU A 81 -2.06 -9.47 -11.35
N ILE A 82 -1.66 -8.20 -11.52
CA ILE A 82 -1.07 -7.74 -12.79
C ILE A 82 0.22 -8.52 -13.10
N GLY A 83 1.08 -8.73 -12.10
CA GLY A 83 2.30 -9.53 -12.26
C GLY A 83 2.03 -10.98 -12.65
N THR A 84 0.92 -11.57 -12.21
CA THR A 84 0.52 -12.93 -12.61
C THR A 84 -0.11 -13.02 -14.01
N LEU A 85 -0.70 -11.91 -14.49
CA LEU A 85 -1.33 -11.84 -15.81
C LEU A 85 -0.39 -11.33 -16.90
N GLY A 86 0.80 -10.83 -16.52
CA GLY A 86 1.83 -10.39 -17.45
C GLY A 86 2.30 -11.56 -18.32
N PRO A 87 2.54 -11.34 -19.64
CA PRO A 87 2.96 -12.39 -20.54
C PRO A 87 4.23 -13.05 -20.01
N SER A 88 4.17 -14.37 -19.82
CA SER A 88 5.37 -15.18 -19.64
C SER A 88 6.17 -15.02 -20.93
N GLY A 89 7.33 -14.36 -20.84
CA GLY A 89 8.23 -14.19 -21.96
C GLY A 89 8.81 -15.54 -22.39
N GLU A 90 8.05 -16.31 -23.15
CA GLU A 90 8.58 -17.25 -24.15
C GLU A 90 8.77 -16.43 -25.43
N GLY A 91 9.96 -15.87 -25.60
CA GLY A 91 10.32 -15.09 -26.77
C GLY A 91 11.64 -14.35 -26.56
N GLY A 92 12.75 -15.06 -26.74
CA GLY A 92 14.12 -14.53 -26.70
C GLY A 92 15.14 -15.62 -26.47
#